data_AF-A0A1Z8V9Q4-F1
#
_entry.id   AF-A0A1Z8V9Q4-F1
#
_cell.length_a   1.000
_cell.length_b   1.000
_cell.length_c   1.000
_cell.angle_alpha   90.00
_cell.angle_beta   90.00
_cell.angle_gamma   90.00
#
_symmetry.space_group_name_H-M   'P 1'
#
loop_
_entity.id
_entity.type
_entity.pdbx_description
1 polymer ?
#
loop_
_entity_poly.entity_id
_entity_poly.type
_entity_poly.pdbx_seq_one_letter_code
_entity_poly.pdbx_strand_id
1 'polypeptide(L)' 'MRITGCEILHCNAGWRDFSFLKLTTDENIIGIAEFNECYGSPGLSGVIRRLVDRIKDMDAIAH' A
#
# COMPACT_ATOMS: atom_id res chain seq x y z
N MET A 1 3.41 -16.17 6.95
CA MET A 1 3.11 -14.73 6.93
C MET A 1 2.33 -14.35 5.67
N ARG A 2 1.01 -14.57 5.65
CA ARG A 2 0.15 -14.30 4.49
C ARG A 2 -0.35 -12.86 4.50
N ILE A 3 -0.43 -12.24 3.33
CA ILE A 3 -1.02 -10.90 3.18
C ILE A 3 -2.54 -10.97 3.32
N THR A 4 -3.11 -10.19 4.25
CA THR A 4 -4.56 -10.16 4.51
C THR A 4 -5.26 -8.99 3.83
N GLY A 5 -4.54 -7.93 3.48
CA GLY A 5 -5.10 -6.77 2.79
C GLY A 5 -4.20 -5.55 2.84
N CYS A 6 -4.77 -4.41 2.44
CA CYS A 6 -4.11 -3.12 2.54
C CYS A 6 -5.05 -1.97 2.89
N GLU A 7 -4.44 -0.88 3.38
CA GLU A 7 -5.03 0.44 3.46
C GLU A 7 -4.12 1.44 2.73
N ILE A 8 -4.72 2.44 2.11
CA ILE A 8 -4.01 3.59 1.57
C ILE A 8 -4.29 4.77 2.48
N LEU A 9 -3.23 5.42 2.93
CA LEU A 9 -3.27 6.57 3.81
C LEU A 9 -2.71 7.78 3.07
N HIS A 10 -3.33 8.93 3.28
CA HIS A 10 -2.83 10.21 2.78
C HIS A 10 -2.70 11.19 3.94
N CYS A 11 -1.65 12.00 3.93
CA CYS A 11 -1.53 13.12 4.84
C CYS A 11 -1.01 14.35 4.11
N ASN A 12 -1.50 15.52 4.55
CA ASN A 12 -1.07 16.80 4.03
C ASN A 12 0.37 17.08 4.47
N ALA A 13 1.27 17.30 3.51
CA ALA A 13 2.67 17.63 3.72
C ALA A 13 3.02 19.04 3.20
N GLY A 14 2.08 19.98 3.33
CA GLY A 14 2.23 21.38 2.95
C GLY A 14 1.82 21.62 1.50
N TRP A 15 2.78 21.57 0.58
CA TRP A 15 2.55 21.85 -0.84
C TRP A 15 2.18 20.62 -1.67
N ARG A 16 2.23 19.42 -1.06
CA ARG A 16 1.79 18.14 -1.63
C ARG A 16 1.26 17.23 -0.54
N ASP A 17 0.60 16.14 -0.95
CA ASP A 17 0.26 15.04 -0.04
C ASP A 17 1.36 13.97 -0.05
N PHE A 18 1.59 13.37 1.11
CA PHE A 18 2.30 12.09 1.21
C PHE A 18 1.29 10.96 1.18
N SER A 19 1.63 9.88 0.50
CA SER A 19 0.77 8.71 0.39
C SER A 19 1.51 7.49 0.90
N PHE A 20 0.83 6.66 1.69
CA PHE A 20 1.40 5.46 2.28
C PHE A 20 0.52 4.25 1.97
N LEU A 21 1.18 3.15 1.62
CA LEU A 21 0.59 1.82 1.59
C LEU A 21 0.85 1.15 2.94
N LYS A 22 -0.22 0.73 3.61
CA LYS A 22 -0.16 -0.13 4.79
C LYS A 22 -0.62 -1.53 4.38
N LEU A 23 0.26 -2.52 4.48
CA LEU A 23 -0.07 -3.94 4.29
C LEU A 23 -0.23 -4.61 5.65
N THR A 24 -1.21 -5.50 5.75
CA THR A 24 -1.46 -6.32 6.95
C THR A 24 -1.23 -7.79 6.65
N THR A 25 -0.77 -8.53 7.65
CA THR A 25 -0.62 -10.00 7.56
C THR A 25 -1.52 -10.73 8.55
N ASP A 26 -1.60 -12.06 8.41
CA ASP A 26 -2.28 -12.96 9.35
C ASP A 26 -1.55 -13.12 10.70
N GLU A 27 -0.30 -12.68 10.78
CA GLU A 27 0.54 -12.70 11.98
C GLU A 27 0.54 -11.36 12.73
N ASN A 28 -0.40 -10.45 12.41
CA ASN A 28 -0.48 -9.09 12.96
C ASN A 28 0.74 -8.20 12.70
N ILE A 29 1.51 -8.49 11.63
CA ILE A 29 2.62 -7.64 11.19
C ILE A 29 2.09 -6.60 10.20
N ILE A 30 2.59 -5.37 10.30
CA ILE A 30 2.25 -4.26 9.42
C ILE A 30 3.49 -3.86 8.61
N GLY A 31 3.37 -3.90 7.29
CA GLY A 31 4.35 -3.32 6.36
C GLY A 31 3.91 -1.92 5.93
N ILE A 32 4.83 -0.95 5.91
CA ILE A 32 4.56 0.42 5.45
C ILE A 32 5.50 0.76 4.28
N ALA A 33 4.95 1.36 3.23
CA ALA A 33 5.72 1.94 2.13
C ALA A 33 5.17 3.32 1.76
N GLU A 34 6.05 4.30 1.53
CA GLU A 34 5.68 5.59 0.94
C GLU A 34 5.57 5.45 -0.59
N PHE A 35 4.60 6.12 -1.19
CA PHE A 35 4.51 6.33 -2.62
C PHE A 35 4.03 7.75 -2.95
N ASN A 36 4.19 8.18 -4.21
CA ASN A 36 3.84 9.52 -4.65
C ASN A 36 2.76 9.49 -5.74
N GLU A 37 1.63 10.15 -5.47
CA GLU A 37 0.54 10.31 -6.43
C GLU A 37 0.47 11.74 -7.02
N CYS A 38 0.89 12.74 -6.24
CA CYS A 38 0.83 14.16 -6.65
C CYS A 38 1.75 14.53 -7.82
N TYR A 39 2.90 13.87 -7.98
CA TYR A 39 3.91 14.22 -8.98
C TYR A 39 3.80 13.31 -10.19
N GLY A 40 2.85 13.61 -11.07
CA GLY A 40 2.71 12.95 -12.37
C GLY A 40 2.13 11.54 -12.35
N SER A 41 1.60 11.06 -11.21
CA SER A 41 1.07 9.70 -11.06
C SER A 41 -0.38 9.65 -10.53
N PRO A 42 -1.32 10.49 -10.99
CA PRO A 42 -2.70 10.48 -10.49
C PRO A 42 -3.36 9.11 -10.74
N GLY A 43 -4.05 8.57 -9.72
CA GLY A 43 -4.70 7.27 -9.76
C GLY A 43 -3.84 6.10 -9.27
N LEU A 44 -2.58 6.34 -8.87
CA LEU A 44 -1.66 5.29 -8.40
C LEU A 44 -2.24 4.49 -7.22
N SER A 45 -2.96 5.14 -6.31
CA SER A 45 -3.68 4.46 -5.21
C SER A 45 -4.67 3.39 -5.69
N GLY A 46 -5.34 3.65 -6.82
CA GLY A 46 -6.26 2.69 -7.43
C GLY A 46 -5.53 1.49 -8.03
N VAL A 47 -4.39 1.72 -8.68
CA VAL A 47 -3.54 0.67 -9.24
C VAL A 47 -2.98 -0.22 -8.12
N ILE A 48 -2.45 0.38 -7.05
CA ILE A 48 -1.91 -0.34 -5.90
C ILE A 48 -2.97 -1.26 -5.29
N ARG A 49 -4.18 -0.77 -5.02
CA ARG A 49 -5.28 -1.61 -4.51
C ARG A 49 -5.53 -2.85 -5.37
N ARG A 50 -5.61 -2.64 -6.70
CA ARG A 50 -5.83 -3.72 -7.66
C ARG A 50 -4.69 -4.73 -7.71
N LEU A 51 -3.45 -4.30 -7.49
CA LEU A 51 -2.30 -5.19 -7.40
C LEU A 51 -2.30 -5.97 -6.09
N VAL A 52 -2.62 -5.31 -4.96
CA VAL A 52 -2.73 -5.99 -3.65
C VAL A 52 -3.79 -7.09 -3.70
N ASP A 53 -4.94 -6.84 -4.34
CA ASP A 53 -5.99 -7.85 -4.49
C ASP A 53 -5.49 -9.14 -5.18
N ARG A 54 -4.50 -9.03 -6.08
CA ARG A 54 -3.90 -10.17 -6.78
C ARG A 54 -2.91 -10.96 -5.94
N ILE A 55 -2.32 -10.34 -4.93
CA ILE A 55 -1.32 -10.96 -4.03
C ILE A 55 -1.87 -11.25 -2.64
N LYS A 56 -3.14 -10.95 -2.40
CA LYS A 56 -3.84 -11.36 -1.19
C LYS A 56 -3.67 -12.87 -1.01
N ASP A 57 -3.51 -13.32 0.23
CA ASP A 57 -3.31 -14.72 0.60
C ASP A 57 -1.95 -15.34 0.21
N MET A 58 -1.09 -14.61 -0.50
CA MET A 58 0.29 -15.03 -0.76
C MET A 58 1.19 -14.82 0.46
N ASP A 59 2.26 -15.61 0.55
CA ASP A 59 3.30 -15.44 1.57
C ASP A 59 4.13 -14.17 1.28
N ALA A 60 4.21 -13.27 2.25
CA ALA A 60 4.83 -11.96 2.12
C ALA A 60 6.35 -12.01 1.94
N ILE A 61 7.00 -13.14 2.21
CA ILE A 61 8.46 -13.33 2.07
C ILE A 61 8.85 -14.29 0.96
N ALA A 62 7.89 -14.94 0.30
CA ALA A 62 8.19 -15.82 -0.82
C ALA A 62 8.76 -15.02 -2.00
N HIS A 63 9.82 -15.56 -2.62
CA HIS A 63 10.51 -15.01 -3.80
C HIS A 63 10.14 -15.79 -5.06
#